data_AF-A0AAD8TMA2-F1
#
_entry.id   AF-A0AAD8TMA2-F1
#
_cell.length_a   1.000
_cell.length_b   1.000
_cell.length_c   1.000
_cell.angle_alpha   90.00
_cell.angle_beta   90.00
_cell.angle_gamma   90.00
#
_symmetry.space_group_name_H-M   'P 1'
#
loop_
_entity.id
_entity.type
_entity.pdbx_description
1 polymer ?
#
loop_
_entity_poly.entity_id
_entity_poly.type
_entity_poly.pdbx_seq_one_letter_code
_entity_poly.pdbx_strand_id
1 'polypeptide(L)'
;MVSCGDISLISSYEKVENCVYTSTLLRKCGRWGSEVANPVNNCSRWKLTHAERFAADFYITDAKSGKRALVKAGYRTKVVPLIDENVLVSTSRNIELSSTLKCWLEERNLSSEEAQIIRLEEGYIREGMRLSVIGILSKKNEDLMILPPSEPISTGCVLLSFLLPAYFDGIVLRLVDKTYFIPNSGIS
;
A
#
# COMPACT_ATOMS: atom_id res chain seq x y z
N MET A 1 8.81 -16.38 -2.16
CA MET A 1 7.69 -16.39 -1.20
C MET A 1 8.09 -15.55 -0.02
N VAL A 2 7.15 -14.78 0.52
CA VAL A 2 7.35 -13.90 1.67
C VAL A 2 7.13 -14.68 2.97
N SER A 3 7.95 -14.43 3.98
CA SER A 3 7.75 -14.85 5.36
C SER A 3 8.15 -13.71 6.31
N CYS A 4 7.42 -13.56 7.41
CA CYS A 4 7.67 -12.47 8.37
C CYS A 4 9.07 -12.58 8.99
N GLY A 5 9.64 -11.45 9.39
CA GLY A 5 10.82 -11.39 10.24
C GLY A 5 10.44 -11.54 11.72
N ASP A 6 11.22 -10.89 12.59
CA ASP A 6 10.98 -10.91 14.04
C ASP A 6 9.68 -10.18 14.44
N ILE A 7 9.23 -9.25 13.59
CA ILE A 7 8.01 -8.47 13.80
C ILE A 7 7.13 -8.63 12.56
N SER A 8 5.83 -8.84 12.80
CA SER A 8 4.80 -8.76 11.77
C SER A 8 3.92 -7.53 11.98
N LEU A 9 3.29 -7.08 10.89
CA LEU A 9 2.35 -5.98 10.87
C LEU A 9 0.91 -6.49 10.80
N ILE A 10 -0.01 -5.62 11.19
CA ILE A 10 -1.45 -5.79 11.02
C ILE A 10 -1.96 -4.63 10.18
N SER A 11 -2.82 -4.89 9.18
CA SER A 11 -3.43 -3.82 8.38
C SER A 11 -4.31 -2.90 9.24
N SER A 12 -4.49 -1.66 8.81
CA SER A 12 -5.09 -0.60 9.63
C SER A 12 -6.59 -0.81 9.80
N TYR A 13 -7.30 -1.07 8.71
CA TYR A 13 -8.77 -1.15 8.69
C TYR A 13 -9.29 -2.58 8.72
N GLU A 14 -8.87 -3.46 7.80
CA GLU A 14 -9.33 -4.87 7.74
C GLU A 14 -8.72 -5.75 8.82
N LYS A 15 -7.68 -5.26 9.51
CA LYS A 15 -6.94 -6.00 10.55
C LYS A 15 -6.31 -7.30 10.03
N VAL A 16 -5.80 -7.28 8.79
CA VAL A 16 -5.11 -8.43 8.21
C VAL A 16 -3.76 -8.63 8.90
N GLU A 17 -3.59 -9.78 9.53
CA GLU A 17 -2.38 -10.14 10.28
C GLU A 17 -1.26 -10.71 9.38
N ASN A 18 -0.06 -10.85 9.95
CA ASN A 18 1.11 -11.45 9.30
C ASN A 18 1.54 -10.71 8.03
N CYS A 19 1.42 -9.38 8.06
CA CYS A 19 1.87 -8.51 6.99
C CYS A 19 3.33 -8.10 7.17
N VAL A 20 4.05 -7.95 6.05
CA VAL A 20 5.40 -7.38 6.00
C VAL A 20 5.39 -5.94 5.49
N TYR A 21 4.30 -5.54 4.86
CA TYR A 21 4.03 -4.20 4.39
C TYR A 21 2.52 -3.91 4.47
N THR A 22 2.16 -2.71 4.88
CA THR A 22 0.77 -2.21 4.89
C THR A 22 0.72 -0.77 4.38
N SER A 23 -0.37 -0.43 3.67
CA SER A 23 -0.69 0.91 3.16
C SER A 23 -2.17 1.15 3.40
N THR A 24 -2.51 2.25 4.05
CA THR A 24 -3.91 2.68 4.24
C THR A 24 -4.03 4.13 3.82
N LEU A 25 -4.91 4.38 2.85
CA LEU A 25 -5.08 5.69 2.22
C LEU A 25 -6.51 6.18 2.43
N LEU A 26 -6.63 7.39 2.97
CA LEU A 26 -7.91 8.10 3.01
C LEU A 26 -7.91 9.17 1.93
N ARG A 27 -8.86 9.06 1.00
CA ARG A 27 -9.15 10.10 0.01
C ARG A 27 -10.49 10.74 0.30
N LYS A 28 -10.52 12.06 0.19
CA LYS A 28 -11.75 12.86 0.31
C LYS A 28 -12.05 13.52 -1.02
N CYS A 29 -13.32 13.58 -1.37
CA CYS A 29 -13.73 14.27 -2.57
C CYS A 29 -13.72 15.80 -2.38
N GLY A 30 -13.08 16.53 -3.29
CA GLY A 30 -13.15 18.00 -3.30
C GLY A 30 -14.54 18.52 -3.73
N ARG A 31 -15.03 19.57 -3.07
CA ARG A 31 -16.25 20.29 -3.50
C ARG A 31 -15.98 21.04 -4.81
N TRP A 32 -16.83 20.84 -5.82
CA TRP A 32 -17.08 21.87 -6.82
C TRP A 32 -18.44 22.52 -6.52
N GLY A 33 -18.50 23.84 -6.67
CA GLY A 33 -19.66 24.66 -6.31
C GLY A 33 -20.93 24.36 -7.11
N SER A 34 -22.04 24.69 -6.43
CA SER A 34 -23.45 24.85 -6.83
C SER A 34 -24.20 23.66 -7.43
N GLU A 35 -25.44 23.52 -6.95
CA GLU A 35 -26.46 22.56 -7.35
C GLU A 35 -26.65 22.53 -8.86
N VAL A 36 -26.23 21.44 -9.51
CA VAL A 36 -26.93 20.96 -10.71
C VAL A 36 -27.06 19.45 -10.60
N ALA A 37 -28.31 19.01 -10.67
CA ALA A 37 -28.78 17.66 -10.45
C ALA A 37 -28.14 16.66 -11.43
N ASN A 38 -27.37 15.72 -10.89
CA ASN A 38 -27.24 14.37 -11.43
C ASN A 38 -26.98 13.41 -10.24
N PRO A 39 -27.86 12.42 -9.96
CA PRO A 39 -27.85 11.68 -8.70
C PRO A 39 -26.91 10.47 -8.67
N VAL A 40 -25.99 10.31 -9.62
CA VAL A 40 -25.14 9.12 -9.71
C VAL A 40 -23.66 9.49 -9.77
N ASN A 41 -22.94 9.16 -8.69
CA ASN A 41 -21.50 8.89 -8.67
C ASN A 41 -20.57 9.79 -9.50
N ASN A 42 -20.38 11.07 -9.14
CA ASN A 42 -19.13 11.68 -9.60
C ASN A 42 -18.49 12.61 -8.60
N CYS A 43 -17.59 12.02 -7.80
CA CYS A 43 -16.47 12.77 -7.29
C CYS A 43 -15.53 13.09 -8.45
N SER A 44 -15.45 14.36 -8.85
CA SER A 44 -14.59 14.77 -9.96
C SER A 44 -13.11 14.83 -9.59
N ARG A 45 -12.78 14.99 -8.30
CA ARG A 45 -11.40 15.07 -7.81
C ARG A 45 -11.25 14.42 -6.43
N TRP A 46 -10.55 13.30 -6.38
CA TRP A 46 -10.11 12.67 -5.14
C TRP A 46 -8.82 13.31 -4.65
N LYS A 47 -8.83 13.82 -3.41
CA LYS A 47 -7.64 14.34 -2.74
C LYS A 47 -7.20 13.35 -1.66
N LEU A 48 -5.94 12.93 -1.69
CA LEU A 48 -5.34 12.19 -0.58
C LEU A 48 -5.24 13.11 0.64
N THR A 49 -5.86 12.71 1.75
CA THR A 49 -5.89 13.49 3.00
C THR A 49 -5.17 12.79 4.14
N HIS A 50 -5.07 11.47 4.10
CA HIS A 50 -4.33 10.68 5.07
C HIS A 50 -3.64 9.50 4.39
N ALA A 51 -2.44 9.15 4.83
CA ALA A 51 -1.70 8.00 4.36
C ALA A 51 -0.87 7.40 5.49
N GLU A 52 -1.12 6.13 5.78
CA GLU A 52 -0.35 5.30 6.70
C GLU A 52 0.38 4.24 5.88
N ARG A 53 1.71 4.16 6.00
CA ARG A 53 2.50 3.13 5.32
C ARG A 53 3.55 2.59 6.26
N PHE A 54 3.56 1.29 6.44
CA PHE A 54 4.47 0.59 7.33
C PHE A 54 5.12 -0.58 6.60
N ALA A 55 6.38 -0.83 6.94
CA ALA A 55 7.15 -1.97 6.46
C ALA A 55 7.90 -2.58 7.65
N ALA A 56 8.01 -3.90 7.65
CA ALA A 56 8.83 -4.65 8.59
C ALA A 56 9.99 -5.31 7.84
N ASP A 57 11.01 -5.74 8.56
CA ASP A 57 12.00 -6.65 7.99
C ASP A 57 11.35 -8.01 7.75
N PHE A 58 11.68 -8.64 6.62
CA PHE A 58 11.05 -9.90 6.23
C PHE A 58 12.00 -10.76 5.41
N TYR A 59 11.67 -12.02 5.26
CA TYR A 59 12.42 -12.92 4.41
C TYR A 59 11.74 -13.14 3.07
N ILE A 60 12.55 -13.18 2.02
CA ILE A 60 12.15 -13.68 0.72
C ILE A 60 12.91 -14.98 0.43
N THR A 61 12.15 -16.01 0.04
CA THR A 61 12.70 -17.29 -0.40
C THR A 61 12.42 -17.49 -1.88
N ASP A 62 13.44 -17.73 -2.67
CA ASP A 62 13.27 -18.12 -4.07
C ASP A 62 12.67 -19.53 -4.14
N ALA A 63 11.52 -19.66 -4.81
CA ALA A 63 10.75 -20.90 -4.82
C ALA A 63 11.45 -22.04 -5.59
N LYS A 64 12.37 -21.71 -6.50
CA LYS A 64 13.08 -22.71 -7.32
C LYS A 64 14.34 -23.22 -6.61
N SER A 65 15.16 -22.31 -6.11
CA SER A 65 16.47 -22.63 -5.52
C SER A 65 16.44 -22.81 -4.01
N GLY A 66 15.36 -22.42 -3.33
CA GLY A 66 15.27 -22.42 -1.86
C GLY A 66 16.15 -21.38 -1.18
N LYS A 67 16.90 -20.56 -1.94
CA LYS A 67 17.74 -19.50 -1.40
C LYS A 67 16.88 -18.47 -0.68
N ARG A 68 17.26 -18.13 0.54
CA ARG A 68 16.58 -17.18 1.40
C ARG A 68 17.45 -15.95 1.60
N ALA A 69 16.83 -14.77 1.58
CA ALA A 69 17.47 -13.51 1.93
C ALA A 69 16.60 -12.71 2.89
N LEU A 70 17.23 -12.04 3.85
CA LEU A 70 16.59 -11.08 4.75
C LEU A 70 16.50 -9.72 4.05
N VAL A 71 15.31 -9.20 3.88
CA VAL A 71 15.05 -7.86 3.35
C VAL A 71 14.97 -6.88 4.52
N LYS A 72 15.89 -5.91 4.55
CA LYS A 72 15.94 -4.85 5.56
C LYS A 72 15.04 -3.68 5.15
N ALA A 73 13.73 -3.89 5.14
CA ALA A 73 12.73 -2.90 4.72
C ALA A 73 12.08 -2.16 5.91
N GLY A 74 12.38 -2.56 7.14
CA GLY A 74 11.81 -2.02 8.37
C GLY A 74 12.35 -0.66 8.78
N TYR A 75 12.34 -0.40 10.09
CA TYR A 75 12.54 0.93 10.69
C TYR A 75 13.65 1.79 10.04
N ARG A 76 13.31 3.04 9.74
CA ARG A 76 14.15 4.06 9.06
C ARG A 76 14.62 3.72 7.65
N THR A 77 14.04 2.68 7.02
CA THR A 77 14.29 2.37 5.62
C THR A 77 13.21 2.95 4.73
N LYS A 78 13.60 3.55 3.61
CA LYS A 78 12.65 3.97 2.58
C LYS A 78 12.23 2.75 1.77
N VAL A 79 10.94 2.67 1.51
CA VAL A 79 10.32 1.60 0.71
C VAL A 79 9.52 2.24 -0.40
N VAL A 80 9.71 1.75 -1.62
CA VAL A 80 8.91 2.09 -2.79
C VAL A 80 7.96 0.91 -3.08
N PRO A 81 6.71 0.98 -2.60
CA PRO A 81 5.73 -0.06 -2.85
C PRO A 81 5.15 0.09 -4.27
N LEU A 82 5.23 -0.96 -5.06
CA LEU A 82 4.54 -1.14 -6.34
C LEU A 82 3.43 -2.16 -6.13
N ILE A 83 2.46 -1.79 -5.30
CA ILE A 83 1.27 -2.57 -5.01
C ILE A 83 0.03 -1.75 -5.34
N ASP A 84 -1.06 -2.42 -5.69
CA ASP A 84 -2.36 -1.80 -5.87
C ASP A 84 -3.10 -1.80 -4.51
N GLU A 85 -3.62 -0.65 -4.09
CA GLU A 85 -4.53 -0.57 -2.95
C GLU A 85 -5.98 -0.88 -3.36
N ASN A 86 -6.68 -1.67 -2.54
CA ASN A 86 -8.08 -2.03 -2.75
C ASN A 86 -9.00 -0.97 -2.13
N VAL A 87 -10.05 -0.58 -2.84
CA VAL A 87 -11.10 0.27 -2.27
C VAL A 87 -11.96 -0.57 -1.34
N LEU A 88 -11.86 -0.32 -0.03
CA LEU A 88 -12.63 -1.04 0.98
C LEU A 88 -13.93 -0.32 1.32
N VAL A 89 -13.87 1.01 1.36
CA VAL A 89 -15.03 1.84 1.65
C VAL A 89 -15.10 2.95 0.62
N SER A 90 -16.28 3.17 0.06
CA SER A 90 -16.61 4.34 -0.74
C SER A 90 -17.98 4.82 -0.31
N THR A 91 -18.04 6.00 0.31
CA THR A 91 -19.32 6.58 0.75
C THR A 91 -19.96 7.40 -0.35
N SER A 92 -21.25 7.70 -0.21
CA SER A 92 -21.95 8.70 -1.03
C SER A 92 -22.41 9.86 -0.15
N ARG A 93 -22.89 10.93 -0.78
CA ARG A 93 -23.40 12.11 -0.06
C ARG A 93 -24.57 11.74 0.83
N ASN A 94 -24.64 12.40 1.99
CA ASN A 94 -25.77 12.33 2.92
C ASN A 94 -26.08 10.91 3.45
N ILE A 95 -25.11 10.00 3.39
CA ILE A 95 -25.18 8.69 4.05
C ILE A 95 -24.38 8.77 5.35
N GLU A 96 -24.98 8.33 6.44
CA GLU A 96 -24.31 8.22 7.72
C GLU A 96 -23.11 7.24 7.63
N LEU A 97 -21.94 7.66 8.13
CA LEU A 97 -20.76 6.80 8.18
C LEU A 97 -21.00 5.61 9.13
N SER A 98 -20.50 4.43 8.77
CA SER A 98 -20.55 3.26 9.66
C SER A 98 -19.79 3.55 10.96
N SER A 99 -20.25 2.94 12.06
CA SER A 99 -19.61 3.08 13.38
C SER A 99 -18.13 2.68 13.35
N THR A 100 -17.78 1.63 12.61
CA THR A 100 -16.39 1.19 12.39
C THR A 100 -15.55 2.28 11.73
N LEU A 101 -16.06 2.92 10.68
CA LEU A 101 -15.35 4.00 9.99
C LEU A 101 -15.23 5.25 10.87
N LYS A 102 -16.29 5.62 11.62
CA LYS A 102 -16.25 6.75 12.57
C LYS A 102 -15.17 6.52 13.63
N CYS A 103 -15.15 5.36 14.27
CA CYS A 103 -14.13 4.99 15.26
C CYS A 103 -12.70 5.05 14.66
N TRP A 104 -12.49 4.46 13.48
CA TRP A 104 -11.19 4.47 12.81
C TRP A 104 -10.69 5.89 12.48
N LEU A 105 -11.59 6.81 12.11
CA LEU A 105 -11.29 8.23 11.85
C LEU A 105 -10.94 8.97 13.16
N GLU A 106 -11.73 8.75 14.21
CA GLU A 106 -11.55 9.37 15.53
C GLU A 106 -10.21 8.98 16.17
N GLU A 107 -9.82 7.70 16.12
CA GLU A 107 -8.51 7.21 16.58
C GLU A 107 -7.31 7.94 15.93
N ARG A 108 -7.52 8.53 14.75
CA ARG A 108 -6.51 9.23 13.95
C ARG A 108 -6.67 10.75 13.95
N ASN A 109 -7.61 11.29 14.74
CA ASN A 109 -7.98 12.70 14.75
C ASN A 109 -8.40 13.23 13.36
N LEU A 110 -9.09 12.41 12.57
CA LEU A 110 -9.57 12.77 11.24
C LEU A 110 -11.05 13.19 11.29
N SER A 111 -11.40 14.25 10.56
CA SER A 111 -12.80 14.74 10.50
C SER A 111 -13.74 13.70 9.89
N SER A 112 -14.85 13.45 10.59
CA SER A 112 -15.98 12.56 10.25
C SER A 112 -17.21 13.31 9.72
N GLU A 113 -17.06 14.57 9.29
CA GLU A 113 -18.17 15.41 8.80
C GLU A 113 -19.06 14.68 7.78
N GLU A 114 -20.36 14.67 8.04
CA GLU A 114 -21.41 13.95 7.28
C GLU A 114 -21.51 14.38 5.81
N ALA A 115 -21.03 15.59 5.47
CA ALA A 115 -21.10 16.14 4.12
C ALA A 115 -19.96 15.68 3.19
N GLN A 116 -18.96 14.92 3.70
CA GLN A 116 -17.77 14.56 2.94
C GLN A 116 -17.89 13.17 2.32
N ILE A 117 -17.67 13.08 1.01
CA ILE A 117 -17.53 11.80 0.30
C ILE A 117 -16.11 11.28 0.58
N ILE A 118 -16.03 10.08 1.16
CA ILE A 118 -14.80 9.45 1.62
C ILE A 118 -14.57 8.16 0.84
N ARG A 119 -13.30 7.91 0.51
CA ARG A 119 -12.82 6.64 0.00
C ARG A 119 -11.66 6.17 0.88
N LEU A 120 -11.80 4.98 1.45
CA LEU A 120 -10.75 4.31 2.20
C LEU A 120 -10.20 3.16 1.35
N GLU A 121 -8.88 3.17 1.17
CA GLU A 121 -8.18 2.15 0.41
C GLU A 121 -7.12 1.50 1.28
N GLU A 122 -6.92 0.20 1.12
CA GLU A 122 -5.91 -0.56 1.85
C GLU A 122 -5.16 -1.51 0.93
N GLY A 123 -3.85 -1.61 1.12
CA GLY A 123 -2.99 -2.57 0.43
C GLY A 123 -2.02 -3.20 1.43
N TYR A 124 -1.68 -4.46 1.22
CA TYR A 124 -0.75 -5.17 2.09
C TYR A 124 0.02 -6.25 1.34
N ILE A 125 1.17 -6.63 1.90
CA ILE A 125 1.92 -7.82 1.51
C ILE A 125 1.94 -8.73 2.74
N ARG A 126 1.37 -9.93 2.62
CA ARG A 126 1.25 -10.92 3.68
C ARG A 126 2.21 -12.10 3.45
N GLU A 127 2.54 -12.79 4.53
CA GLU A 127 3.17 -14.10 4.48
C GLU A 127 2.49 -15.04 3.48
N GLY A 128 3.30 -15.82 2.76
CA GLY A 128 2.87 -16.70 1.68
C GLY A 128 2.73 -16.04 0.31
N MET A 129 2.68 -14.71 0.23
CA MET A 129 2.56 -14.02 -1.06
C MET A 129 3.86 -14.08 -1.89
N ARG A 130 3.71 -13.90 -3.21
CA ARG A 130 4.83 -13.84 -4.16
C ARG A 130 5.16 -12.37 -4.48
N LEU A 131 6.41 -12.02 -4.19
CA LEU A 131 6.93 -10.66 -4.24
C LEU A 131 8.25 -10.64 -5.03
N SER A 132 8.49 -9.58 -5.77
CA SER A 132 9.80 -9.20 -6.30
C SER A 132 10.36 -8.05 -5.48
N VAL A 133 11.65 -8.13 -5.15
CA VAL A 133 12.33 -7.12 -4.33
C VAL A 133 13.54 -6.60 -5.10
N ILE A 134 13.71 -5.28 -5.15
CA ILE A 134 14.89 -4.63 -5.71
C ILE A 134 15.58 -3.86 -4.58
N GLY A 135 16.87 -4.12 -4.41
CA GLY A 135 17.75 -3.49 -3.44
C GLY A 135 19.19 -3.95 -3.63
N ILE A 136 20.06 -3.65 -2.68
CA ILE A 136 21.46 -4.05 -2.70
C ILE A 136 21.62 -5.40 -2.01
N LEU A 137 22.07 -6.40 -2.78
CA LEU A 137 22.40 -7.70 -2.21
C LEU A 137 23.73 -7.60 -1.46
N SER A 138 23.72 -7.99 -0.19
CA SER A 138 24.87 -8.05 0.70
C SER A 138 24.96 -9.43 1.34
N LYS A 139 26.18 -9.90 1.62
CA LYS A 139 26.42 -11.16 2.33
C LYS A 139 27.12 -10.82 3.65
N LYS A 140 26.53 -11.24 4.78
CA LYS A 140 27.14 -11.07 6.11
C LYS A 140 27.03 -12.38 6.88
N ASN A 141 28.16 -12.95 7.30
CA ASN A 141 28.22 -14.20 8.07
C ASN A 141 27.40 -15.35 7.44
N GLU A 142 27.53 -15.55 6.12
CA GLU A 142 26.75 -16.51 5.32
C GLU A 142 25.27 -16.18 5.07
N ASP A 143 24.70 -15.20 5.78
CA ASP A 143 23.34 -14.73 5.51
C ASP A 143 23.30 -13.73 4.36
N LEU A 144 22.36 -13.97 3.43
CA LEU A 144 22.05 -13.02 2.36
C LEU A 144 21.09 -11.97 2.89
N MET A 145 21.43 -10.71 2.67
CA MET A 145 20.61 -9.56 3.02
C MET A 145 20.34 -8.70 1.79
N ILE A 146 19.16 -8.12 1.71
CA ILE A 146 18.80 -7.08 0.74
C ILE A 146 18.65 -5.78 1.52
N LEU A 147 19.52 -4.83 1.23
CA LEU A 147 19.61 -3.53 1.89
C LEU A 147 19.03 -2.43 0.98
N PRO A 148 18.58 -1.29 1.55
CA PRO A 148 18.27 -0.13 0.72
C PRO A 148 19.51 0.35 -0.03
N PRO A 149 19.35 0.85 -1.26
CA PRO A 149 20.44 1.50 -1.96
C PRO A 149 20.84 2.79 -1.24
N SER A 150 22.14 3.10 -1.22
CA SER A 150 22.69 4.31 -0.58
C SER A 150 22.31 5.59 -1.33
N GLU A 151 22.05 5.48 -2.63
CA GLU A 151 21.62 6.55 -3.51
C GLU A 151 20.40 6.10 -4.33
N PRO A 152 19.50 7.02 -4.75
CA PRO A 152 18.36 6.68 -5.58
C PRO A 152 18.78 5.99 -6.89
N ILE A 153 18.08 4.90 -7.24
CA ILE A 153 18.33 4.15 -8.47
C ILE A 153 17.53 4.79 -9.60
N SER A 154 18.19 5.13 -10.71
CA SER A 154 17.53 5.61 -11.92
C SER A 154 17.16 4.45 -12.84
N THR A 155 15.98 4.53 -13.46
CA THR A 155 15.56 3.63 -14.55
C THR A 155 16.23 3.94 -15.90
N GLY A 156 17.05 5.00 -15.96
CA GLY A 156 17.65 5.47 -17.20
C GLY A 156 16.65 6.17 -18.12
N CYS A 157 17.13 6.70 -19.23
CA CYS A 157 16.28 7.34 -20.25
C CYS A 157 15.98 6.34 -21.37
N VAL A 158 14.71 6.13 -21.69
CA VAL A 158 14.30 5.33 -22.87
C VAL A 158 13.74 6.29 -23.91
N LEU A 159 14.66 6.94 -24.64
CA LEU A 159 14.34 7.98 -25.64
C LEU A 159 13.34 7.51 -26.71
N LEU A 160 13.45 6.24 -27.13
CA LEU A 160 12.55 5.62 -28.12
C LEU A 160 11.09 5.55 -27.66
N SER A 161 10.85 5.56 -26.35
CA SER A 161 9.51 5.48 -25.76
C SER A 161 9.07 6.82 -25.14
N PHE A 162 9.85 7.90 -25.31
CA PHE A 162 9.63 9.20 -24.67
C PHE A 162 9.43 9.13 -23.14
N LEU A 163 10.03 8.13 -22.48
CA LEU A 163 9.94 7.97 -21.03
C LEU A 163 11.12 8.68 -20.37
N LEU A 164 10.81 9.68 -19.55
CA LEU A 164 11.79 10.34 -18.69
C LEU A 164 12.27 9.37 -17.60
N PRO A 165 13.51 9.53 -17.10
CA PRO A 165 14.02 8.68 -16.03
C PRO A 165 13.16 8.80 -14.77
N ALA A 166 12.66 7.67 -14.28
CA ALA A 166 12.12 7.55 -12.93
C ALA A 166 13.24 7.21 -11.95
N TYR A 167 13.19 7.79 -10.76
CA TYR A 167 14.13 7.53 -9.66
C TYR A 167 13.40 6.85 -8.51
N PHE A 168 14.01 5.80 -7.97
CA PHE A 168 13.49 5.08 -6.81
C PHE A 168 14.46 5.22 -5.64
N ASP A 169 13.94 5.75 -4.54
CA ASP A 169 14.68 5.98 -3.31
C ASP A 169 14.23 4.95 -2.25
N GLY A 170 15.07 3.94 -2.02
CA GLY A 170 14.78 2.84 -1.10
C GLY A 170 14.60 1.46 -1.76
N ILE A 171 14.14 0.50 -0.97
CA ILE A 171 13.86 -0.87 -1.44
C ILE A 171 12.54 -0.86 -2.22
N VAL A 172 12.54 -1.42 -3.44
CA VAL A 172 11.31 -1.54 -4.23
C VAL A 172 10.65 -2.89 -3.95
N LEU A 173 9.37 -2.87 -3.60
CA LEU A 173 8.55 -4.07 -3.39
C LEU A 173 7.49 -4.16 -4.47
N ARG A 174 7.46 -5.23 -5.27
CA ARG A 174 6.46 -5.43 -6.33
C ARG A 174 5.74 -6.75 -6.17
N LEU A 175 4.42 -6.72 -6.08
CA LEU A 175 3.62 -7.94 -6.03
C LEU A 175 3.64 -8.65 -7.40
N VAL A 176 3.87 -9.96 -7.41
CA VAL A 176 3.99 -10.75 -8.65
C VAL A 176 2.64 -11.28 -9.12
N ASP A 177 1.81 -11.76 -8.18
CA ASP A 177 0.50 -12.32 -8.49
C ASP A 177 -0.60 -11.35 -8.01
N LYS A 178 -1.37 -10.82 -8.96
CA LYS A 178 -2.50 -9.89 -8.68
C LYS A 178 -3.79 -10.60 -8.25
N THR A 179 -3.80 -11.93 -8.22
CA THR A 179 -5.02 -12.74 -8.04
C THR A 179 -5.51 -12.87 -6.60
N TYR A 180 -4.84 -12.25 -5.62
CA TYR A 180 -5.19 -12.41 -4.20
C TYR A 180 -6.36 -11.56 -3.72
N PHE A 181 -6.89 -10.66 -4.55
CA PHE A 181 -7.97 -9.74 -4.16
C PHE A 181 -9.11 -9.76 -5.17
N ILE A 182 -9.94 -10.81 -5.11
CA ILE A 182 -11.30 -10.74 -5.65
C ILE A 182 -12.15 -10.15 -4.52
N PRO A 183 -12.69 -8.93 -4.65
CA PRO A 183 -13.68 -8.46 -3.69
C PRO A 183 -14.87 -9.42 -3.76
N ASN A 184 -15.27 -9.98 -2.62
CA ASN A 184 -16.60 -10.54 -2.50
C ASN A 184 -17.57 -9.36 -2.71
N SER A 185 -18.03 -9.17 -3.95
CA SER A 185 -19.25 -8.41 -4.23
C SER A 185 -20.42 -9.22 -3.68
N GLY A 186 -20.52 -9.28 -2.36
CA GLY A 186 -21.68 -9.77 -1.64
C GLY A 186 -22.77 -8.72 -1.77
N ILE A 187 -23.69 -8.97 -2.68
CA ILE A 187 -25.01 -8.35 -2.69
C ILE A 187 -25.69 -8.77 -1.38
N SER A 188 -25.97 -7.80 -0.50
CA SER A 188 -27.19 -7.76 0.33
C SER A 188 -27.40 -6.34 0.83
#